data_AF-A0A6G5QK76-F1
#
_entry.id   AF-A0A6G5QK76-F1
#
_cell.length_a   1.000
_cell.length_b   1.000
_cell.length_c   1.000
_cell.angle_alpha   90.00
_cell.angle_beta   90.00
_cell.angle_gamma   90.00
#
_symmetry.space_group_name_H-M   'P 1'
#
loop_
_entity.id
_entity.type
_entity.pdbx_description
1 polymer ?
#
loop_
_entity_poly.entity_id
_entity_poly.type
_entity_poly.pdbx_seq_one_letter_code
_entity_poly.pdbx_strand_id
1 'polypeptide(L)'
;MKKSLLLLALCAFAGQLAAADMPAVCEEYEKGVRDFIKEWRSQAKATGNTGIKLEIDGAEKDFDVRLKDIKNKTKDKQEAACKQSIESLEETKMLMKKMGYMK
;
A
#
# COMPACT_ATOMS: atom_id res chain seq x y z
N MET A 1 23.26 7.35 49.27
CA MET A 1 22.58 6.52 48.24
C MET A 1 22.23 7.41 47.05
N LYS A 2 23.10 7.49 46.03
CA LYS A 2 22.87 8.23 44.78
C LYS A 2 23.47 7.45 43.62
N LYS A 3 22.83 6.35 43.24
CA LYS A 3 23.03 5.66 41.95
C LYS A 3 21.67 5.07 41.57
N SER A 4 21.37 5.07 40.27
CA SER A 4 20.18 4.44 39.66
C SER A 4 18.94 5.30 39.36
N LEU A 5 19.10 6.57 38.98
CA LEU A 5 18.06 7.27 38.20
C LEU A 5 18.42 7.44 36.71
N LEU A 6 19.65 7.13 36.30
CA LEU A 6 20.10 7.28 34.92
C LEU A 6 19.79 6.08 34.00
N LEU A 7 19.30 4.96 34.54
CA LEU A 7 19.03 3.76 33.74
C LEU A 7 17.60 3.69 33.18
N LEU A 8 16.65 4.46 33.71
CA LEU A 8 15.27 4.48 33.22
C LEU A 8 15.06 5.40 32.00
N ALA A 9 16.00 6.31 31.73
CA ALA A 9 15.91 7.22 30.59
C ALA A 9 16.37 6.59 29.26
N LEU A 10 17.14 5.48 29.30
CA LEU A 10 17.65 4.80 28.10
C LEU A 10 16.66 3.80 27.49
N CYS A 11 15.62 3.39 28.23
CA CYS A 11 14.60 2.47 27.72
C CYS A 11 13.42 3.17 27.02
N ALA A 12 13.32 4.51 27.11
CA ALA A 12 12.26 5.26 26.42
C ALA A 12 12.52 5.42 24.90
N PHE A 13 13.75 5.23 24.43
CA PHE A 13 14.10 5.30 23.00
C PHE A 13 14.05 3.95 22.27
N ALA A 14 13.78 2.84 22.97
CA ALA A 14 13.61 1.52 22.36
C ALA A 14 12.13 1.13 22.15
N GLY A 15 11.18 1.87 22.76
CA GLY A 15 9.74 1.59 22.70
C GLY A 15 8.99 2.22 21.51
N GLN A 16 9.61 3.13 20.76
CA GLN A 16 9.02 3.73 19.55
C GLN A 16 9.50 3.06 18.24
N LEU A 17 10.19 1.92 18.36
CA LEU A 17 10.28 0.92 17.29
C LEU A 17 9.02 0.02 17.23
N ALA A 18 7.96 0.39 17.96
CA ALA A 18 6.63 -0.18 17.77
C ALA A 18 6.10 0.33 16.42
N ALA A 19 6.08 -0.56 15.42
CA ALA A 19 5.48 -0.41 14.09
C ALA A 19 5.62 1.00 13.50
N ALA A 20 6.58 1.22 12.60
CA ALA A 20 6.70 2.49 11.89
C ALA A 20 5.43 2.77 11.06
N ASP A 21 4.41 3.37 11.68
CA ASP A 21 3.11 3.71 11.10
C ASP A 21 3.36 4.41 9.76
N MET A 22 2.93 3.79 8.66
CA MET A 22 3.13 4.38 7.35
C MET A 22 2.46 5.77 7.31
N PRO A 23 3.01 6.73 6.54
CA PRO A 23 2.31 7.98 6.30
C PRO A 23 0.88 7.72 5.82
N ALA A 24 -0.08 8.55 6.25
CA ALA A 24 -1.50 8.37 5.92
C ALA A 24 -1.77 8.22 4.40
N VAL A 25 -1.01 8.94 3.57
CA VAL A 25 -1.08 8.83 2.11
C VAL A 25 -0.73 7.43 1.59
N CYS A 26 0.13 6.68 2.29
CA CYS A 26 0.44 5.30 1.94
C CYS A 26 -0.64 4.31 2.38
N GLU A 27 -1.37 4.61 3.46
CA GLU A 27 -2.55 3.82 3.85
C GLU A 27 -3.69 4.02 2.84
N GLU A 28 -3.90 5.26 2.39
CA GLU A 28 -4.85 5.58 1.31
C GLU A 28 -4.48 4.86 0.01
N TYR A 29 -3.20 4.90 -0.37
CA TYR A 29 -2.69 4.17 -1.53
C TYR A 29 -2.93 2.66 -1.40
N GLU A 30 -2.56 2.05 -0.27
CA GLU A 30 -2.73 0.62 -0.05
C GLU A 30 -4.20 0.21 -0.16
N LYS A 31 -5.08 0.94 0.54
CA LYS A 31 -6.52 0.70 0.47
C LYS A 31 -7.04 0.85 -0.96
N GLY A 32 -6.64 1.92 -1.65
CA GLY A 32 -7.07 2.21 -3.01
C GLY A 32 -6.72 1.11 -4.01
N VAL A 33 -5.50 0.55 -3.93
CA VAL A 33 -5.10 -0.56 -4.81
C VAL A 33 -5.85 -1.85 -4.46
N ARG A 34 -6.00 -2.18 -3.17
CA ARG A 34 -6.72 -3.38 -2.75
C ARG A 34 -8.20 -3.34 -3.15
N ASP A 35 -8.85 -2.18 -2.99
CA ASP A 35 -10.23 -1.97 -3.41
C ASP A 35 -10.37 -2.10 -4.94
N PHE A 36 -9.43 -1.53 -5.70
CA PHE A 36 -9.39 -1.65 -7.16
C PHE A 36 -9.21 -3.10 -7.63
N ILE A 37 -8.27 -3.87 -7.05
CA ILE A 37 -8.06 -5.29 -7.39
C ILE A 37 -9.32 -6.10 -7.07
N LYS A 38 -9.97 -5.83 -5.93
CA LYS A 38 -11.21 -6.49 -5.53
C LYS A 38 -12.33 -6.20 -6.52
N GLU A 39 -12.48 -4.94 -6.93
CA GLU A 39 -13.44 -4.54 -7.95
C GLU A 39 -13.18 -5.22 -9.29
N TRP A 40 -11.93 -5.20 -9.76
CA TRP A 40 -11.54 -5.85 -11.00
C TRP A 40 -11.86 -7.35 -10.99
N ARG A 41 -11.52 -8.05 -9.89
CA ARG A 41 -11.86 -9.47 -9.69
C ARG A 41 -13.37 -9.71 -9.68
N SER A 42 -14.14 -8.83 -9.05
CA SER A 42 -15.60 -8.92 -9.02
C SER A 42 -16.20 -8.74 -10.42
N GLN A 43 -15.72 -7.77 -11.19
CA GLN A 43 -16.22 -7.51 -12.54
C GLN A 43 -15.83 -8.63 -13.50
N ALA A 44 -14.59 -9.12 -13.44
CA ALA A 44 -14.12 -10.29 -14.19
C ALA A 44 -15.02 -11.51 -13.98
N LYS A 45 -15.39 -11.78 -12.72
CA LYS A 45 -16.31 -12.86 -12.37
C LYS A 45 -17.72 -12.62 -12.92
N ALA A 46 -18.23 -11.39 -12.82
CA ALA A 46 -19.57 -11.03 -13.30
C ALA A 46 -19.71 -11.13 -14.83
N THR A 47 -18.63 -10.86 -15.58
CA THR A 47 -18.61 -10.95 -17.05
C THR A 47 -18.20 -12.33 -17.56
N GLY A 48 -17.97 -13.31 -16.67
CA GLY A 48 -17.49 -14.64 -17.06
C GLY A 48 -16.05 -14.65 -17.61
N ASN A 49 -15.30 -13.55 -17.47
CA ASN A 49 -13.93 -13.43 -17.95
C ASN A 49 -12.95 -13.96 -16.89
N THR A 50 -12.98 -15.26 -16.62
CA THR A 50 -12.08 -15.88 -15.63
C THR A 50 -10.64 -16.05 -16.13
N GLY A 51 -10.42 -15.86 -17.44
CA GLY A 51 -9.11 -15.94 -18.08
C GLY A 51 -8.09 -14.94 -17.52
N ILE A 52 -8.57 -13.80 -17.00
CA ILE A 52 -7.73 -12.73 -16.46
C ILE A 52 -7.30 -12.94 -14.99
N LYS A 53 -7.57 -14.11 -14.41
CA LYS A 53 -7.24 -14.38 -13.01
C LYS A 53 -5.75 -14.27 -12.73
N LEU A 54 -4.90 -14.78 -13.62
CA LEU A 54 -3.45 -14.78 -13.43
C LEU A 54 -2.89 -13.35 -13.44
N GLU A 55 -3.48 -12.48 -14.24
CA GLU A 55 -3.13 -11.06 -14.36
C GLU A 55 -3.52 -10.30 -13.08
N ILE A 56 -4.71 -10.58 -12.53
CA ILE A 56 -5.15 -10.00 -11.25
C ILE A 56 -4.25 -10.46 -10.10
N ASP A 57 -3.99 -11.76 -10.01
CA ASP A 57 -3.16 -12.34 -8.96
C ASP A 57 -1.69 -11.85 -9.09
N GLY A 58 -1.21 -11.67 -10.32
CA GLY A 58 0.08 -11.04 -10.62
C GLY A 58 0.15 -9.59 -10.16
N ALA A 59 -0.87 -8.78 -10.48
CA ALA A 59 -0.94 -7.39 -10.05
C ALA A 59 -0.98 -7.24 -8.52
N GLU A 60 -1.70 -8.12 -7.82
CA GLU A 60 -1.73 -8.17 -6.35
C GLU A 60 -0.35 -8.46 -5.76
N LYS A 61 0.36 -9.44 -6.31
CA LYS A 61 1.72 -9.78 -5.91
C LYS A 61 2.71 -8.63 -6.17
N ASP A 62 2.65 -8.02 -7.34
CA ASP A 62 3.52 -6.89 -7.71
C ASP A 62 3.27 -5.68 -6.81
N PHE A 63 2.00 -5.44 -6.44
CA PHE A 63 1.65 -4.44 -5.45
C PHE A 63 2.26 -4.73 -4.08
N ASP A 64 2.14 -5.95 -3.56
CA ASP A 64 2.70 -6.31 -2.25
C ASP A 64 4.24 -6.16 -2.22
N VAL A 65 4.93 -6.52 -3.30
CA VAL A 65 6.38 -6.29 -3.45
C VAL A 65 6.69 -4.79 -3.44
N ARG A 66 5.97 -4.00 -4.23
CA ARG A 66 6.16 -2.53 -4.29
C ARG A 66 5.88 -1.87 -2.96
N LEU A 67 4.83 -2.27 -2.25
CA LEU A 67 4.49 -1.72 -0.94
C LEU A 67 5.57 -2.03 0.09
N LYS A 68 6.13 -3.24 0.07
CA LYS A 68 7.28 -3.62 0.92
C LYS A 68 8.50 -2.75 0.61
N ASP A 69 8.79 -2.50 -0.66
CA ASP A 69 9.89 -1.63 -1.08
C ASP A 69 9.68 -0.17 -0.67
N ILE A 70 8.45 0.32 -0.70
CA ILE A 70 8.08 1.65 -0.19
C ILE A 70 8.32 1.71 1.32
N LYS A 71 7.83 0.72 2.09
CA LYS A 71 7.99 0.64 3.55
C LYS A 71 9.46 0.69 4.01
N ASN A 72 10.40 0.26 3.18
CA ASN A 72 11.83 0.30 3.46
C ASN A 72 12.49 1.68 3.20
N LYS A 73 11.76 2.68 2.71
CA LYS A 73 12.27 4.04 2.46
C LYS A 73 12.11 4.96 3.69
N THR A 74 12.73 6.13 3.65
CA THR A 74 12.46 7.21 4.63
C THR A 74 11.02 7.72 4.50
N LYS A 75 10.46 8.34 5.55
CA LYS A 75 9.06 8.82 5.55
C LYS A 75 8.74 9.76 4.39
N ASP A 76 9.58 10.77 4.12
CA ASP A 76 9.38 11.68 2.98
C ASP A 76 9.37 10.94 1.63
N LYS A 77 10.20 9.91 1.49
CA LYS A 77 10.26 9.07 0.29
C LYS A 77 9.07 8.10 0.20
N GLN A 78 8.52 7.66 1.34
CA GLN A 78 7.27 6.92 1.39
C GLN A 78 6.14 7.80 0.88
N GLU A 79 5.99 9.01 1.45
CA GLU A 79 4.94 9.96 1.06
C GLU A 79 5.00 10.30 -0.44
N ALA A 80 6.18 10.66 -0.95
CA ALA A 80 6.35 10.98 -2.36
C ALA A 80 5.98 9.79 -3.27
N ALA A 81 6.43 8.58 -2.95
CA ALA A 81 6.15 7.40 -3.74
C ALA A 81 4.66 7.01 -3.71
N CYS A 82 4.01 7.10 -2.55
CA CYS A 82 2.58 6.79 -2.40
C CYS A 82 1.71 7.83 -3.11
N LYS A 83 2.03 9.13 -3.00
CA LYS A 83 1.31 10.19 -3.71
C LYS A 83 1.37 10.00 -5.22
N GLN A 84 2.56 9.76 -5.78
CA GLN A 84 2.72 9.46 -7.20
C GLN A 84 1.94 8.20 -7.60
N SER A 85 1.95 7.16 -6.76
CA SER A 85 1.27 5.91 -7.07
C SER A 85 -0.26 6.03 -7.00
N ILE A 86 -0.81 6.94 -6.17
CA ILE A 86 -2.24 7.29 -6.19
C ILE A 86 -2.63 7.92 -7.52
N GLU A 87 -1.84 8.87 -8.03
CA GLU A 87 -2.10 9.49 -9.34
C GLU A 87 -2.11 8.44 -10.47
N SER A 88 -1.12 7.53 -10.48
CA SER A 88 -1.08 6.42 -11.44
C SER A 88 -2.24 5.42 -11.28
N LEU A 89 -2.70 5.19 -10.05
CA LEU A 89 -3.85 4.33 -9.78
C LEU A 89 -5.13 4.94 -10.37
N GLU A 90 -5.36 6.24 -10.19
CA GLU A 90 -6.53 6.92 -10.75
C GLU A 90 -6.50 6.93 -12.30
N GLU A 91 -5.34 7.13 -12.91
CA GLU A 91 -5.17 6.97 -14.37
C GLU A 91 -5.50 5.57 -14.84
N THR A 92 -5.01 4.55 -14.13
CA THR A 92 -5.29 3.13 -14.44
C THR A 92 -6.79 2.84 -14.32
N LYS A 93 -7.44 3.29 -13.26
CA LYS A 93 -8.90 3.16 -13.07
C LYS A 93 -9.65 3.81 -14.23
N MET A 94 -9.28 5.02 -14.64
CA MET A 94 -9.90 5.70 -15.77
C MET A 94 -9.72 4.93 -17.09
N LEU A 95 -8.53 4.41 -17.36
CA LEU A 95 -8.25 3.62 -18.55
C LEU A 95 -9.07 2.33 -18.58
N MET A 96 -9.12 1.61 -17.46
CA MET A 96 -9.92 0.39 -17.36
C MET A 96 -11.42 0.64 -17.53
N LYS A 97 -11.91 1.78 -17.04
CA LYS A 97 -13.28 2.22 -17.29
C LYS A 97 -13.54 2.50 -18.77
N LYS A 98 -12.63 3.23 -19.44
CA LYS A 98 -12.73 3.50 -20.89
C LYS A 98 -12.69 2.23 -21.74
N MET A 99 -11.92 1.22 -21.31
CA MET A 99 -11.85 -0.08 -21.98
C MET A 99 -13.03 -1.01 -21.67
N GLY A 100 -13.94 -0.61 -20.77
CA GLY A 100 -15.10 -1.43 -20.38
C GLY A 100 -14.76 -2.61 -19.47
N TYR A 101 -13.54 -2.67 -18.92
CA TYR A 101 -13.15 -3.67 -17.93
C TYR A 101 -13.63 -3.34 -16.53
N MET A 102 -13.95 -2.06 -16.28
CA MET A 102 -14.57 -1.60 -15.06
C MET A 102 -15.73 -0.63 -15.35
N LYS A 103 -16.77 -0.66 -14.52
CA LYS A 103 -17.84 0.33 -14.50
C LYS A 103 -17.49 1.60 -13.71
#